data_AF-A0A7W0JSV9-F1
#
_entry.id   AF-A0A7W0JSV9-F1
#
_cell.length_a   1.000
_cell.length_b   1.000
_cell.length_c   1.000
_cell.angle_alpha   90.00
_cell.angle_beta   90.00
_cell.angle_gamma   90.00
#
_symmetry.space_group_name_H-M   'P 1'
#
loop_
_entity.id
_entity.type
_entity.pdbx_description
1 polymer ?
#
loop_
_entity_poly.entity_id
_entity_poly.type
_entity_poly.pdbx_seq_one_letter_code
_entity_poly.pdbx_strand_id
1 'polypeptide(L)'
;MARAVITFHSIDDSGSVLSFPTRAFTQLIERFAVSGTPVVTFEELLRRDDGVTITFDDGMRSVYDQALPVLRAHGFPAHIFLTTSRVGQDIGWSTQTQRFDMLNWNQVGQCAQSGLHVECHTVTHADLRNLPPQLIVEECTAADDAIERHTGRRPKLMAFPFGRFSQPVLDTVGSRYTACFTTELGYLRGTDDLRRVPRLDSYYLQAPFWNERLFSLRTRSYVALRAALRAARGRA
;
A
#
# COMPACT_ATOMS: atom_id res chain seq x y z
N MET A 1 -6.38 20.14 5.38
CA MET A 1 -6.44 19.03 4.41
C MET A 1 -6.72 17.71 5.12
N ALA A 2 -7.65 16.93 4.57
CA ALA A 2 -8.12 15.65 5.10
C ALA A 2 -7.76 14.54 4.10
N ARG A 3 -6.47 14.24 4.01
CA ARG A 3 -5.92 13.30 3.04
C ARG A 3 -5.23 12.14 3.73
N ALA A 4 -5.45 10.94 3.23
CA ALA A 4 -4.78 9.75 3.74
C ALA A 4 -4.46 8.78 2.60
N VAL A 5 -3.35 8.07 2.74
CA VAL A 5 -3.05 6.88 1.97
C VAL A 5 -3.22 5.70 2.93
N ILE A 6 -4.13 4.79 2.64
CA ILE A 6 -4.42 3.64 3.50
C ILE A 6 -3.77 2.41 2.90
N THR A 7 -3.00 1.67 3.70
CA THR A 7 -2.32 0.46 3.23
C THR A 7 -2.91 -0.81 3.84
N PHE A 8 -3.22 -1.74 2.96
CA PHE A 8 -3.63 -3.11 3.24
C PHE A 8 -2.55 -4.08 2.71
N HIS A 9 -2.62 -5.34 3.13
CA HIS A 9 -1.83 -6.41 2.50
C HIS A 9 -2.80 -7.51 2.07
N SER A 10 -3.28 -8.31 3.03
CA SER A 10 -4.28 -9.35 2.78
C SER A 10 -5.67 -8.90 3.21
N ILE A 11 -6.68 -9.36 2.49
CA ILE A 11 -8.09 -9.21 2.86
C ILE A 11 -8.64 -10.62 3.15
N ASP A 12 -8.48 -11.05 4.39
CA ASP A 12 -8.89 -12.37 4.86
C ASP A 12 -9.14 -12.36 6.38
N ASP A 13 -9.67 -13.46 6.89
CA ASP A 13 -10.03 -13.63 8.29
C ASP A 13 -9.03 -14.53 9.07
N SER A 14 -7.79 -14.67 8.57
CA SER A 14 -6.76 -15.51 9.22
C SER A 14 -6.22 -14.93 10.54
N GLY A 15 -6.44 -13.64 10.78
CA GLY A 15 -5.96 -12.95 11.98
C GLY A 15 -4.44 -12.66 11.99
N SER A 16 -3.75 -12.85 10.86
CA SER A 16 -2.37 -12.36 10.71
C SER A 16 -2.32 -10.84 10.86
N VAL A 17 -1.17 -10.30 11.27
CA VAL A 17 -0.94 -8.84 11.31
C VAL A 17 -1.03 -8.19 9.93
N LEU A 18 -0.89 -8.97 8.85
CA LEU A 18 -1.06 -8.52 7.47
C LEU A 18 -2.51 -8.61 6.98
N SER A 19 -3.39 -9.25 7.76
CA SER A 19 -4.77 -9.50 7.37
C SER A 19 -5.71 -8.43 7.88
N PHE A 20 -6.54 -7.95 6.97
CA PHE A 20 -7.68 -7.10 7.30
C PHE A 20 -8.98 -7.87 7.02
N PRO A 21 -9.88 -8.03 8.02
CA PRO A 21 -11.07 -8.87 7.88
C PRO A 21 -11.95 -8.46 6.69
N THR A 22 -12.41 -9.45 5.92
CA THR A 22 -13.16 -9.23 4.66
C THR A 22 -14.41 -8.38 4.86
N ARG A 23 -15.16 -8.68 5.93
CA ARG A 23 -16.37 -7.93 6.28
C ARG A 23 -16.04 -6.49 6.68
N ALA A 24 -14.95 -6.29 7.43
CA ALA A 24 -14.52 -4.95 7.83
C ALA A 24 -14.06 -4.13 6.62
N PHE A 25 -13.37 -4.76 5.66
CA PHE A 25 -12.97 -4.11 4.41
C PHE A 25 -14.20 -3.60 3.65
N THR A 26 -15.18 -4.48 3.44
CA THR A 26 -16.41 -4.14 2.73
C THR A 26 -17.13 -2.95 3.39
N GLN A 27 -17.32 -3.01 4.71
CA GLN A 27 -17.94 -1.93 5.46
C GLN A 27 -17.16 -0.60 5.38
N LEU A 28 -15.83 -0.65 5.35
CA LEU A 28 -15.00 0.54 5.20
C LEU A 28 -15.21 1.19 3.83
N ILE A 29 -15.22 0.38 2.76
CA ILE A 29 -15.45 0.87 1.40
C ILE A 29 -16.86 1.47 1.26
N GLU A 30 -17.88 0.78 1.74
CA GLU A 30 -19.27 1.27 1.75
C GLU A 30 -19.39 2.59 2.50
N ARG A 31 -18.67 2.76 3.62
CA ARG A 31 -18.66 4.03 4.36
C ARG A 31 -18.06 5.16 3.56
N PHE A 32 -16.98 4.94 2.81
CA PHE A 32 -16.44 5.98 1.93
C PHE A 32 -17.46 6.41 0.87
N ALA A 33 -18.15 5.44 0.25
CA ALA A 33 -19.23 5.72 -0.69
C ALA A 33 -20.38 6.52 -0.07
N VAL A 34 -20.92 6.07 1.08
CA VAL A 34 -22.06 6.72 1.74
C VAL A 34 -21.72 8.12 2.29
N SER A 35 -20.50 8.30 2.81
CA SER A 35 -20.04 9.59 3.36
C SER A 35 -19.66 10.61 2.29
N GLY A 36 -19.54 10.20 1.02
CA GLY A 36 -19.02 11.04 -0.05
C GLY A 36 -17.53 11.33 0.06
N THR A 37 -16.78 10.57 0.86
CA THR A 37 -15.31 10.73 0.94
C THR A 37 -14.70 10.35 -0.40
N PRO A 38 -13.96 11.24 -1.08
CA PRO A 38 -13.35 10.91 -2.37
C PRO A 38 -12.35 9.77 -2.21
N VAL A 39 -12.57 8.67 -2.93
CA VAL A 39 -11.60 7.58 -3.10
C VAL A 39 -10.98 7.73 -4.48
N VAL A 40 -9.69 8.05 -4.53
CA VAL A 40 -9.02 8.51 -5.75
C VAL A 40 -7.62 7.93 -5.89
N THR A 41 -7.06 7.97 -7.10
CA THR A 41 -5.65 7.62 -7.33
C THR A 41 -4.72 8.54 -6.53
N PHE A 42 -3.47 8.13 -6.29
CA PHE A 42 -2.55 8.96 -5.51
C PHE A 42 -2.26 10.29 -6.20
N GLU A 43 -2.10 10.26 -7.52
CA GLU A 43 -1.84 11.44 -8.34
C GLU A 43 -3.02 12.43 -8.27
N GLU A 44 -4.25 11.94 -8.25
CA GLU A 44 -5.43 12.79 -8.01
C GLU A 44 -5.45 13.33 -6.57
N LEU A 45 -5.13 12.49 -5.57
CA LEU A 45 -5.10 12.91 -4.16
C LEU A 45 -4.14 14.08 -3.92
N LEU A 46 -3.00 14.13 -4.63
CA LEU A 46 -2.04 15.25 -4.55
C LEU A 46 -2.64 16.60 -4.96
N ARG A 47 -3.67 16.59 -5.83
CA ARG A 47 -4.35 17.80 -6.35
C ARG A 47 -5.61 18.16 -5.57
N ARG A 48 -5.92 17.40 -4.51
CA ARG A 48 -7.10 17.61 -3.68
C ARG A 48 -6.71 18.11 -2.29
N ASP A 49 -7.69 18.67 -1.60
CA ASP A 49 -7.59 19.02 -0.18
C ASP A 49 -8.10 17.90 0.74
N ASP A 50 -8.88 16.97 0.18
CA ASP A 50 -9.50 15.86 0.87
C ASP A 50 -9.56 14.58 0.01
N GLY A 51 -9.62 13.44 0.69
CA GLY A 51 -9.82 12.15 0.06
C GLY A 51 -8.88 11.08 0.61
N VAL A 52 -9.04 9.88 0.05
CA VAL A 52 -8.26 8.71 0.41
C VAL A 52 -7.75 8.02 -0.84
N THR A 53 -6.51 7.52 -0.75
CA THR A 53 -5.98 6.55 -1.71
C THR A 53 -5.85 5.20 -1.00
N ILE A 54 -6.30 4.14 -1.66
CA ILE A 54 -6.21 2.77 -1.15
C ILE A 54 -5.01 2.10 -1.83
N THR A 55 -4.17 1.45 -1.02
CA THR A 55 -3.00 0.70 -1.49
C THR A 55 -3.00 -0.71 -0.90
N PHE A 56 -2.52 -1.67 -1.67
CA PHE A 56 -2.27 -3.05 -1.26
C PHE A 56 -0.81 -3.38 -1.51
N ASP A 57 -0.09 -3.84 -0.50
CA ASP A 57 1.30 -4.27 -0.64
C ASP A 57 1.37 -5.77 -0.96
N ASP A 58 2.56 -6.24 -1.32
CA ASP A 58 2.96 -7.62 -1.58
C ASP A 58 2.40 -8.30 -2.84
N GLY A 59 1.11 -8.12 -3.13
CA GLY A 59 0.41 -8.80 -4.24
C GLY A 59 -0.27 -10.11 -3.85
N MET A 60 -0.89 -10.13 -2.67
CA MET A 60 -1.67 -11.27 -2.19
C MET A 60 -2.95 -11.48 -3.01
N ARG A 61 -3.29 -12.75 -3.27
CA ARG A 61 -4.43 -13.16 -4.10
C ARG A 61 -5.77 -12.68 -3.56
N SER A 62 -5.89 -12.53 -2.24
CA SER A 62 -7.09 -11.96 -1.59
C SER A 62 -7.48 -10.59 -2.15
N VAL A 63 -6.54 -9.81 -2.68
CA VAL A 63 -6.85 -8.53 -3.33
C VAL A 63 -7.73 -8.76 -4.56
N TYR A 64 -7.46 -9.80 -5.34
CA TYR A 64 -8.30 -10.18 -6.48
C TYR A 64 -9.60 -10.86 -6.05
N ASP A 65 -9.54 -11.81 -5.12
CA ASP A 65 -10.72 -12.60 -4.74
C ASP A 65 -11.72 -11.80 -3.89
N GLN A 66 -11.25 -10.91 -3.01
CA GLN A 66 -12.08 -10.22 -2.01
C GLN A 66 -12.15 -8.70 -2.20
N ALA A 67 -11.02 -8.04 -2.46
CA ALA A 67 -11.00 -6.57 -2.51
C ALA A 67 -11.55 -6.02 -3.84
N LEU A 68 -11.12 -6.59 -4.95
CA LEU A 68 -11.43 -6.14 -6.31
C LEU A 68 -12.95 -6.08 -6.59
N PRO A 69 -13.77 -7.10 -6.24
CA PRO A 69 -15.21 -7.03 -6.48
C PRO A 69 -15.89 -5.85 -5.77
N VAL A 70 -15.49 -5.59 -4.51
CA VAL A 70 -16.04 -4.49 -3.71
C VAL A 70 -15.62 -3.14 -4.27
N LEU A 71 -14.33 -2.96 -4.57
CA LEU A 71 -13.83 -1.71 -5.17
C LEU A 71 -14.49 -1.42 -6.51
N ARG A 72 -14.63 -2.44 -7.36
CA ARG A 72 -15.27 -2.33 -8.68
C ARG A 72 -16.75 -1.96 -8.57
N ALA A 73 -17.49 -2.52 -7.61
CA ALA A 73 -18.90 -2.20 -7.38
C ALA A 73 -19.13 -0.71 -7.07
N HIS A 74 -18.15 -0.04 -6.48
CA HIS A 74 -18.18 1.39 -6.16
C HIS A 74 -17.39 2.27 -7.14
N GLY A 75 -16.76 1.69 -8.16
CA GLY A 75 -15.90 2.42 -9.10
C GLY A 75 -14.67 3.06 -8.45
N PHE A 76 -14.19 2.50 -7.34
CA PHE A 76 -13.07 3.07 -6.59
C PHE A 76 -11.72 2.57 -7.12
N PRO A 77 -10.78 3.48 -7.43
CA PRO A 77 -9.43 3.09 -7.80
C PRO A 77 -8.65 2.63 -6.58
N ALA A 78 -7.64 1.79 -6.81
CA ALA A 78 -6.65 1.42 -5.80
C ALA A 78 -5.31 1.09 -6.46
N HIS A 79 -4.25 1.04 -5.66
CA HIS A 79 -2.91 0.68 -6.11
C HIS A 79 -2.48 -0.65 -5.51
N ILE A 80 -1.83 -1.50 -6.31
CA ILE A 80 -1.19 -2.75 -5.85
C ILE A 80 0.31 -2.57 -6.00
N PHE A 81 1.06 -2.48 -4.91
CA PHE A 81 2.51 -2.56 -4.93
C PHE A 81 2.92 -4.03 -5.01
N LEU A 82 3.32 -4.47 -6.19
CA LEU A 82 3.54 -5.89 -6.51
C LEU A 82 5.01 -6.31 -6.33
N THR A 83 5.25 -7.35 -5.53
CA THR A 83 6.56 -8.01 -5.49
C THR A 83 6.63 -9.07 -6.58
N THR A 84 7.38 -8.81 -7.65
CA THR A 84 7.24 -9.57 -8.90
C THR A 84 7.79 -11.00 -8.85
N SER A 85 8.78 -11.30 -8.01
CA SER A 85 9.27 -12.69 -7.84
C SER A 85 8.29 -13.60 -7.09
N ARG A 86 7.26 -13.02 -6.46
CA ARG A 86 6.27 -13.72 -5.64
C ARG A 86 5.03 -14.10 -6.44
N VAL A 87 4.87 -13.56 -7.65
CA VAL A 87 3.71 -13.80 -8.51
C VAL A 87 3.58 -15.28 -8.87
N GLY A 88 2.39 -15.84 -8.63
CA GLY A 88 2.07 -17.24 -8.90
C GLY A 88 2.65 -18.24 -7.90
N GLN A 89 3.22 -17.77 -6.78
CA GLN A 89 3.72 -18.62 -5.71
C GLN A 89 2.74 -18.65 -4.52
N ASP A 90 2.91 -19.63 -3.63
CA ASP A 90 2.32 -19.66 -2.28
C ASP A 90 3.46 -19.44 -1.27
N ILE A 91 3.38 -18.37 -0.49
CA ILE A 91 4.53 -17.84 0.24
C ILE A 91 4.16 -17.55 1.69
N GLY A 92 4.98 -18.08 2.60
CA GLY A 92 5.11 -17.51 3.94
C GLY A 92 6.20 -16.45 3.92
N TRP A 93 5.91 -15.25 4.44
CA TRP A 93 6.96 -14.29 4.73
C TRP A 93 7.82 -14.84 5.88
N SER A 94 9.14 -14.64 5.85
CA SER A 94 10.04 -15.21 6.89
C SER A 94 9.71 -14.74 8.31
N THR A 95 8.95 -13.65 8.44
CA THR A 95 8.46 -13.07 9.70
C THR A 95 7.04 -13.51 10.07
N GLN A 96 6.38 -14.33 9.25
CA GLN A 96 4.99 -14.75 9.42
C GLN A 96 4.89 -16.28 9.41
N THR A 97 4.06 -16.82 10.31
CA THR A 97 3.73 -18.25 10.32
C THR A 97 2.66 -18.61 9.28
N GLN A 98 1.85 -17.63 8.88
CA GLN A 98 0.79 -17.76 7.89
C GLN A 98 1.36 -17.73 6.47
N ARG A 99 0.84 -18.60 5.61
CA ARG A 99 1.09 -18.60 4.16
C ARG A 99 0.00 -17.83 3.44
N PHE A 100 0.38 -17.12 2.39
CA PHE A 100 -0.52 -16.36 1.54
C PHE A 100 -0.37 -16.82 0.10
N ASP A 101 -1.51 -17.10 -0.54
CA ASP A 101 -1.55 -17.26 -1.99
C ASP A 101 -1.27 -15.90 -2.62
N MET A 102 -0.37 -15.87 -3.61
CA MET A 102 -0.05 -14.66 -4.34
C MET A 102 -0.84 -14.60 -5.65
N LEU A 103 -1.07 -13.39 -6.15
CA LEU A 103 -1.63 -13.19 -7.49
C LEU A 103 -0.76 -13.91 -8.52
N ASN A 104 -1.38 -14.51 -9.55
CA ASN A 104 -0.68 -14.89 -10.77
C ASN A 104 -0.76 -13.78 -11.83
N TRP A 105 0.04 -13.85 -12.89
CA TRP A 105 0.10 -12.80 -13.91
C TRP A 105 -1.22 -12.57 -14.66
N ASN A 106 -2.07 -13.59 -14.81
CA ASN A 106 -3.39 -13.40 -15.41
C ASN A 106 -4.30 -12.55 -14.50
N GLN A 107 -4.31 -12.84 -13.19
CA GLN A 107 -5.04 -12.06 -12.20
C GLN A 107 -4.49 -10.63 -12.08
N VAL A 108 -3.17 -10.44 -12.14
CA VAL A 108 -2.53 -9.11 -12.19
C VAL A 108 -3.06 -8.29 -13.38
N GLY A 109 -3.10 -8.89 -14.57
CA GLY A 109 -3.66 -8.26 -15.77
C GLY A 109 -5.14 -7.92 -15.63
N GLN A 110 -5.94 -8.80 -15.01
CA GLN A 110 -7.37 -8.55 -14.77
C GLN A 110 -7.62 -7.44 -13.74
N CYS A 111 -6.81 -7.36 -12.68
CA CYS A 111 -6.83 -6.22 -11.75
C CYS A 111 -6.57 -4.92 -12.50
N ALA A 112 -5.54 -4.88 -13.35
CA ALA A 112 -5.20 -3.70 -14.15
C ALA A 112 -6.34 -3.27 -15.09
N GLN A 113 -6.92 -4.22 -15.82
CA GLN A 113 -8.06 -3.96 -16.72
C GLN A 113 -9.33 -3.51 -15.97
N SER A 114 -9.43 -3.82 -14.68
CA SER A 114 -10.56 -3.45 -13.83
C SER A 114 -10.39 -2.10 -13.12
N GLY A 115 -9.30 -1.37 -13.41
CA GLY A 115 -9.05 -0.02 -12.88
C GLY A 115 -8.12 0.04 -11.67
N LEU A 116 -7.48 -1.07 -11.28
CA LEU A 116 -6.43 -1.05 -10.27
C LEU A 116 -5.07 -0.72 -10.90
N HIS A 117 -4.27 0.07 -10.21
CA HIS A 117 -2.96 0.50 -10.66
C HIS A 117 -1.90 -0.44 -10.07
N VAL A 118 -1.24 -1.24 -10.91
CA VAL A 118 -0.13 -2.11 -10.47
C VAL A 118 1.17 -1.32 -10.48
N GLU A 119 1.82 -1.23 -9.33
CA GLU A 119 2.97 -0.38 -8.99
C GLU A 119 4.12 -1.22 -8.40
N CYS A 120 5.29 -0.62 -8.22
CA CYS A 120 6.51 -1.37 -7.90
C CYS A 120 6.64 -1.68 -6.40
N HIS A 121 6.92 -2.95 -6.08
CA HIS A 121 7.35 -3.38 -4.73
C HIS A 121 8.61 -4.25 -4.78
N THR A 122 9.53 -3.90 -5.70
CA THR A 122 10.79 -4.61 -5.98
C THR A 122 10.58 -6.02 -6.54
N VAL A 123 11.67 -6.68 -6.95
CA VAL A 123 11.60 -8.08 -7.40
C VAL A 123 11.46 -9.00 -6.21
N THR A 124 12.35 -8.91 -5.24
CA THR A 124 12.53 -9.94 -4.20
C THR A 124 11.92 -9.58 -2.84
N HIS A 125 11.47 -8.34 -2.67
CA HIS A 125 11.07 -7.76 -1.38
C HIS A 125 12.26 -7.65 -0.38
N ALA A 126 13.45 -7.35 -0.90
CA ALA A 126 14.63 -7.14 -0.08
C ALA A 126 14.57 -5.81 0.70
N ASP A 127 15.13 -5.77 1.91
CA ASP A 127 15.39 -4.50 2.62
C ASP A 127 16.48 -3.74 1.84
N LEU A 128 16.07 -2.75 1.05
CA LEU A 128 16.94 -2.03 0.12
C LEU A 128 18.13 -1.35 0.80
N ARG A 129 18.08 -1.11 2.12
CA ARG A 129 19.20 -0.54 2.89
C ARG A 129 20.40 -1.48 2.96
N ASN A 130 20.19 -2.78 2.71
CA ASN A 130 21.22 -3.81 2.74
C ASN A 130 21.81 -4.09 1.34
N LEU A 131 21.37 -3.36 0.31
CA LEU A 131 21.82 -3.54 -1.06
C LEU A 131 22.71 -2.38 -1.51
N PRO A 132 23.74 -2.63 -2.34
CA PRO A 132 24.45 -1.57 -3.03
C PRO A 132 23.52 -0.87 -4.05
N PRO A 133 23.76 0.41 -4.39
CA PRO A 133 22.89 1.19 -5.29
C PRO A 133 22.57 0.53 -6.63
N GLN A 134 23.53 -0.19 -7.21
CA GLN A 134 23.36 -0.90 -8.48
C GLN A 134 22.29 -1.99 -8.36
N LEU A 135 22.34 -2.81 -7.30
CA LEU A 135 21.34 -3.85 -7.06
C LEU A 135 19.97 -3.27 -6.71
N ILE A 136 19.91 -2.11 -6.05
CA ILE A 136 18.64 -1.40 -5.82
C ILE A 136 17.99 -1.02 -7.16
N VAL A 137 18.78 -0.49 -8.10
CA VAL A 137 18.30 -0.11 -9.43
C VAL A 137 17.84 -1.33 -10.21
N GLU A 138 18.57 -2.45 -10.15
CA GLU A 138 18.20 -3.71 -10.79
C GLU A 138 16.88 -4.26 -10.22
N GLU A 139 16.75 -4.33 -8.88
CA GLU A 139 15.53 -4.75 -8.19
C GLU A 139 14.29 -3.93 -8.59
N CYS A 140 14.46 -2.62 -8.80
CA CYS A 140 13.37 -1.76 -9.24
C CYS A 140 13.07 -1.95 -10.73
N THR A 141 14.10 -1.89 -11.58
CA THR A 141 13.96 -1.91 -13.04
C THR A 141 13.36 -3.24 -13.51
N ALA A 142 13.84 -4.36 -13.00
CA ALA A 142 13.33 -5.67 -13.39
C ALA A 142 11.87 -5.88 -12.95
N ALA A 143 11.48 -5.32 -11.80
CA ALA A 143 10.09 -5.33 -11.35
C ALA A 143 9.20 -4.45 -12.26
N ASP A 144 9.65 -3.24 -12.58
CA ASP A 144 8.95 -2.33 -13.49
C ASP A 144 8.71 -2.97 -14.86
N ASP A 145 9.74 -3.58 -15.44
CA ASP A 145 9.69 -4.22 -16.76
C ASP A 145 8.75 -5.44 -16.75
N ALA A 146 8.74 -6.20 -15.66
CA ALA A 146 7.81 -7.32 -15.49
C ALA A 146 6.35 -6.85 -15.37
N ILE A 147 6.09 -5.78 -14.62
CA ILE A 147 4.75 -5.19 -14.49
C ILE A 147 4.29 -4.61 -15.83
N GLU A 148 5.13 -3.84 -16.50
CA GLU A 148 4.82 -3.20 -17.78
C GLU A 148 4.46 -4.25 -18.85
N ARG A 149 5.23 -5.36 -18.91
CA ARG A 149 4.97 -6.46 -19.85
C ARG A 149 3.58 -7.08 -19.70
N HIS A 150 3.07 -7.20 -18.47
CA HIS A 150 1.81 -7.89 -18.19
C HIS A 150 0.60 -6.96 -18.06
N THR A 151 0.83 -5.67 -17.83
CA THR A 151 -0.25 -4.69 -17.62
C THR A 151 -0.33 -3.62 -18.71
N GLY A 152 0.71 -3.50 -19.54
CA GLY A 152 0.85 -2.44 -20.54
C GLY A 152 1.15 -1.06 -19.95
N ARG A 153 1.39 -0.97 -18.63
CA ARG A 153 1.66 0.30 -17.94
C ARG A 153 2.88 0.17 -17.05
N ARG A 154 3.87 1.02 -17.29
CA ARG A 154 5.03 1.13 -16.40
C ARG A 154 4.62 1.71 -15.04
N PRO A 155 5.10 1.13 -13.92
CA PRO A 155 4.92 1.72 -12.60
C PRO A 155 5.39 3.17 -12.54
N LYS A 156 4.64 3.98 -11.80
CA LYS A 156 4.97 5.38 -11.49
C LYS A 156 5.21 5.58 -10.00
N LEU A 157 4.76 4.64 -9.18
CA LEU A 157 4.81 4.66 -7.73
C LEU A 157 5.58 3.43 -7.23
N MET A 158 6.13 3.53 -6.03
CA MET A 158 6.82 2.43 -5.39
C MET A 158 6.60 2.41 -3.88
N ALA A 159 6.40 1.25 -3.29
CA ALA A 159 6.48 1.09 -1.84
C ALA A 159 7.81 0.44 -1.45
N PHE A 160 8.47 0.95 -0.41
CA PHE A 160 9.66 0.31 0.12
C PHE A 160 9.28 -0.99 0.85
N PRO A 161 9.92 -2.14 0.55
CA PRO A 161 9.76 -3.34 1.35
C PRO A 161 9.97 -3.04 2.85
N PHE A 162 9.09 -3.56 3.69
CA PHE A 162 9.05 -3.29 5.15
C PHE A 162 8.86 -1.80 5.53
N GLY A 163 8.65 -0.90 4.56
CA GLY A 163 8.61 0.55 4.73
C GLY A 163 9.95 1.17 5.11
N ARG A 164 11.06 0.47 4.90
CA ARG A 164 12.39 0.88 5.37
C ARG A 164 13.20 1.55 4.27
N PHE A 165 13.87 2.63 4.62
CA PHE A 165 14.71 3.39 3.72
C PHE A 165 15.91 4.01 4.47
N SER A 166 16.88 4.49 3.71
CA SER A 166 18.02 5.29 4.18
C SER A 166 18.25 6.43 3.17
N GLN A 167 19.05 7.44 3.51
CA GLN A 167 19.32 8.53 2.56
C GLN A 167 19.89 8.03 1.21
N PRO A 168 20.87 7.09 1.18
CA PRO A 168 21.33 6.51 -0.08
C PRO A 168 20.23 5.81 -0.89
N VAL A 169 19.30 5.11 -0.22
CA VAL A 169 18.14 4.49 -0.89
C VAL A 169 17.25 5.58 -1.48
N LEU A 170 16.93 6.65 -0.73
CA LEU A 170 16.12 7.75 -1.23
C LEU A 170 16.77 8.46 -2.42
N ASP A 171 18.08 8.63 -2.42
CA ASP A 171 18.82 9.26 -3.52
C ASP A 171 18.85 8.36 -4.77
N THR A 172 18.91 7.04 -4.58
CA THR A 172 18.91 6.06 -5.67
C THR A 172 17.54 5.90 -6.32
N VAL A 173 16.47 5.86 -5.53
CA VAL A 173 15.13 5.50 -6.01
C VAL A 173 14.17 6.69 -6.11
N GLY A 174 14.36 7.73 -5.31
CA GLY A 174 13.40 8.83 -5.18
C GLY A 174 13.19 9.67 -6.44
N SER A 175 14.12 9.64 -7.41
CA SER A 175 13.97 10.31 -8.71
C SER A 175 13.35 9.40 -9.79
N ARG A 176 13.23 8.10 -9.54
CA ARG A 176 12.72 7.12 -10.51
C ARG A 176 11.20 7.05 -10.54
N TYR A 177 10.56 7.35 -9.42
CA TYR A 177 9.11 7.30 -9.24
C TYR A 177 8.56 8.69 -8.92
N THR A 178 7.28 8.90 -9.24
CA THR A 178 6.55 10.12 -8.88
C THR A 178 6.41 10.26 -7.36
N ALA A 179 6.24 9.12 -6.66
CA ALA A 179 6.30 9.06 -5.22
C ALA A 179 6.69 7.67 -4.72
N CYS A 180 7.29 7.62 -3.54
CA CYS A 180 7.65 6.39 -2.85
C CYS A 180 6.99 6.33 -1.47
N PHE A 181 6.51 5.16 -1.06
CA PHE A 181 5.66 4.97 0.11
C PHE A 181 6.37 4.18 1.20
N THR A 182 6.16 4.59 2.45
CA THR A 182 6.78 3.98 3.63
C THR A 182 5.72 3.36 4.54
N THR A 183 6.14 2.76 5.66
CA THR A 183 5.23 2.36 6.74
C THR A 183 5.21 3.39 7.88
N GLU A 184 5.78 4.59 7.68
CA GLU A 184 5.65 5.70 8.63
C GLU A 184 4.16 6.04 8.80
N LEU A 185 3.67 5.91 10.04
CA LEU A 185 2.25 6.04 10.33
C LEU A 185 1.83 7.51 10.31
N GLY A 186 1.00 7.92 9.35
CA GLY A 186 0.56 9.30 9.26
C GLY A 186 -0.45 9.63 8.17
N TYR A 187 -1.05 10.81 8.28
CA TYR A 187 -1.87 11.43 7.24
C TYR A 187 -1.00 12.21 6.26
N LEU A 188 -1.46 12.32 5.01
CA LEU A 188 -0.77 13.08 3.97
C LEU A 188 -0.96 14.59 4.15
N ARG A 189 0.14 15.32 4.23
CA ARG A 189 0.25 16.78 4.38
C ARG A 189 0.70 17.40 3.05
N GLY A 190 0.50 18.70 2.91
CA GLY A 190 0.94 19.43 1.69
C GLY A 190 2.45 19.58 1.57
N THR A 191 3.18 19.35 2.66
CA THR A 191 4.62 19.58 2.80
C THR A 191 5.43 18.28 2.91
N ASP A 192 4.80 17.13 2.67
CA ASP A 192 5.49 15.85 2.78
C ASP A 192 6.49 15.66 1.62
N ASP A 193 7.63 15.04 1.90
CA ASP A 193 8.59 14.61 0.89
C ASP A 193 8.03 13.40 0.14
N LEU A 194 7.72 13.57 -1.14
CA LEU A 194 7.12 12.50 -1.97
C LEU A 194 8.02 11.29 -2.14
N ARG A 195 9.32 11.37 -1.80
CA ARG A 195 10.21 10.22 -1.76
C ARG A 195 9.97 9.31 -0.54
N ARG A 196 9.10 9.71 0.39
CA ARG A 196 8.79 8.97 1.61
C ARG A 196 7.39 9.27 2.15
N VAL A 197 6.37 9.06 1.33
CA VAL A 197 4.97 9.28 1.66
C VAL A 197 4.55 8.43 2.86
N PRO A 198 3.95 9.04 3.92
CA PRO A 198 3.42 8.30 5.06
C PRO A 198 2.11 7.59 4.70
N ARG A 199 1.79 6.51 5.41
CA ARG A 199 0.56 5.74 5.21
C ARG A 199 -0.16 5.46 6.52
N LEU A 200 -1.47 5.24 6.44
CA LEU A 200 -2.26 4.66 7.51
C LEU A 200 -2.31 3.15 7.31
N ASP A 201 -1.56 2.43 8.14
CA ASP A 201 -1.59 0.97 8.14
C ASP A 201 -2.93 0.45 8.66
N SER A 202 -3.59 -0.37 7.83
CA SER A 202 -4.91 -0.94 8.08
C SER A 202 -4.99 -1.73 9.38
N TYR A 203 -3.88 -2.28 9.89
CA TYR A 203 -3.83 -2.92 11.22
C TYR A 203 -4.34 -1.98 12.31
N TYR A 204 -3.98 -0.69 12.25
CA TYR A 204 -4.44 0.31 13.22
C TYR A 204 -5.87 0.76 12.96
N LEU A 205 -6.46 0.43 11.80
CA LEU A 205 -7.83 0.74 11.39
C LEU A 205 -8.87 -0.28 11.88
N GLN A 206 -8.44 -1.36 12.53
CA GLN A 206 -9.34 -2.44 12.99
C GLN A 206 -9.99 -2.17 14.35
N ALA A 207 -9.53 -1.15 15.09
CA ALA A 207 -10.03 -0.88 16.43
C ALA A 207 -11.55 -0.52 16.47
N PRO A 208 -12.31 -0.90 17.52
CA PRO A 208 -13.77 -0.71 17.58
C PRO A 208 -14.26 0.74 17.44
N PHE A 209 -13.39 1.73 17.69
CA PHE A 209 -13.72 3.16 17.62
C PHE A 209 -13.61 3.77 16.22
N TRP A 210 -13.21 3.01 15.19
CA TRP A 210 -13.26 3.44 13.77
C TRP A 210 -14.67 3.56 13.19
N ASN A 211 -15.69 3.31 14.02
CA ASN A 211 -17.07 3.70 13.70
C ASN A 211 -17.27 5.22 13.55
N GLU A 212 -16.25 6.04 13.82
CA GLU A 212 -16.25 7.48 13.53
C GLU A 212 -15.37 7.88 12.33
N ARG A 213 -15.66 9.05 11.76
CA ARG A 213 -15.00 9.66 10.59
C ARG A 213 -13.46 9.53 10.68
N LEU A 214 -12.84 8.92 9.66
CA LEU A 214 -11.38 8.73 9.48
C LEU A 214 -10.55 9.98 9.80
N PHE A 215 -11.11 11.17 9.62
CA PHE A 215 -10.44 12.46 9.81
C PHE A 215 -10.83 13.19 11.10
N SER A 216 -11.54 12.54 12.04
CA SER A 216 -11.91 13.13 13.33
C SER A 216 -10.67 13.49 14.17
N LEU A 217 -10.82 14.44 15.09
CA LEU A 217 -9.75 14.82 16.02
C LEU A 217 -9.30 13.63 16.86
N ARG A 218 -10.24 12.79 17.32
CA ARG A 218 -9.94 11.59 18.11
C ARG A 218 -9.07 10.62 17.33
N THR A 219 -9.42 10.34 16.09
CA THR A 219 -8.67 9.45 15.21
C THR A 219 -7.28 10.00 14.92
N ARG A 220 -7.17 11.31 14.62
CA ARG A 220 -5.88 11.98 14.39
C ARG A 220 -4.96 11.88 15.62
N SER A 221 -5.50 12.10 16.82
CA SER A 221 -4.75 11.97 18.07
C SER A 221 -4.29 10.53 18.33
N TYR A 222 -5.14 9.54 18.06
CA TYR A 222 -4.77 8.12 18.17
C TYR A 222 -3.62 7.76 17.22
N VAL A 223 -3.73 8.13 15.94
CA VAL A 223 -2.69 7.89 14.92
C VAL A 223 -1.37 8.55 15.33
N ALA A 224 -1.42 9.82 15.78
CA ALA A 224 -0.23 10.55 16.22
C ALA A 224 0.46 9.88 17.42
N LEU A 225 -0.31 9.42 18.42
CA LEU A 225 0.23 8.69 19.56
C LEU A 225 0.89 7.38 19.13
N ARG A 226 0.25 6.60 18.25
CA ARG A 226 0.81 5.33 17.76
C ARG A 226 2.05 5.56 16.92
N ALA A 227 2.09 6.61 16.10
CA ALA A 227 3.26 7.00 15.34
C ALA A 227 4.45 7.34 16.26
N ALA A 228 4.23 8.12 17.31
CA ALA A 228 5.27 8.46 18.30
C ALA A 228 5.80 7.20 19.03
N LEU A 229 4.92 6.30 19.45
CA LEU A 229 5.32 5.04 20.11
C LEU A 229 6.14 4.14 19.17
N ARG A 230 5.80 4.07 17.88
CA ARG A 230 6.60 3.32 16.88
C ARG A 230 7.97 3.94 16.67
N ALA A 231 8.03 5.26 16.53
CA ALA A 231 9.30 5.97 16.36
C ALA A 231 10.24 5.77 17.56
N ALA A 232 9.69 5.71 18.78
CA ALA A 232 10.47 5.41 19.97
C ALA A 232 11.00 3.97 19.98
N ARG A 233 10.16 2.98 19.61
CA ARG A 233 10.55 1.56 19.56
C ARG A 233 11.53 1.22 18.43
N GLY A 234 11.48 1.95 17.31
CA GLY A 234 12.42 1.77 16.20
C GLY A 234 13.77 2.44 16.40
N ARG A 235 13.91 3.28 17.44
CA ARG A 235 15.15 3.92 17.87
C ARG A 235 15.84 3.21 19.04
N ALA A 236 15.17 2.24 19.65
CA ALA A 236 15.67 1.36 20.71
C ALA A 236 16.11 0.02 20.12
#